data_AF-A0A1J5TYJ1-F1
#
_entry.id   AF-A0A1J5TYJ1-F1
#
_cell.length_a   1.000
_cell.length_b   1.000
_cell.length_c   1.000
_cell.angle_alpha   90.00
_cell.angle_beta   90.00
_cell.angle_gamma   90.00
#
_symmetry.space_group_name_H-M   'P 1'
#
loop_
_entity.id
_entity.type
_entity.pdbx_description
1 polymer ?
#
loop_
_entity_poly.entity_id
_entity_poly.type
_entity_poly.pdbx_seq_one_letter_code
_entity_poly.pdbx_strand_id
1 'polypeptide(L)'
;MEHRIEKNDEGVSPVIAVILMVAITVVLAAVLYVWAASFLEQGESAPIGTFYTTKDSQNNYFVEVIKVSKQEDLLGFSFFLKDGSGSTYVGGNGFGEVAMQFQGGDEMGIDMTYNGDDDALKSRATNVSNDDGTDFPVHFSDNDRDGKLSAGDQFTVYGPDSGPARSDWKLDIQFDATGDIIGSARLP
;
A
#
# COMPACT_ATOMS: atom_id res chain seq x y z
N MET A 1 -56.92 54.61 29.86
CA MET A 1 -55.46 54.66 29.81
C MET A 1 -55.04 53.81 28.63
N GLU A 2 -54.66 54.42 27.52
CA GLU A 2 -54.27 53.73 26.29
C GLU A 2 -52.79 53.33 26.37
N HIS A 3 -52.50 52.05 26.20
CA HIS A 3 -51.14 51.54 26.11
C HIS A 3 -50.64 51.74 24.67
N ARG A 4 -49.74 52.72 24.44
CA ARG A 4 -48.94 52.78 23.21
C ARG A 4 -47.87 51.68 23.29
N ILE A 5 -47.80 50.83 22.28
CA ILE A 5 -46.67 49.92 22.08
C ILE A 5 -45.58 50.74 21.40
N GLU A 6 -44.53 51.09 22.14
CA GLU A 6 -43.28 51.59 21.56
C GLU A 6 -42.54 50.43 20.88
N LYS A 7 -42.25 50.57 19.58
CA LYS A 7 -41.30 49.70 18.88
C LYS A 7 -39.93 50.34 18.95
N ASN A 8 -39.01 49.71 19.67
CA ASN A 8 -37.58 50.01 19.60
C ASN A 8 -36.99 49.29 18.39
N ASP A 9 -36.85 50.00 17.27
CA ASP A 9 -36.03 49.59 16.12
C ASP A 9 -34.67 50.30 16.21
N GLU A 10 -33.88 49.96 17.23
CA GLU A 10 -32.44 50.26 17.25
C GLU A 10 -31.70 49.14 16.54
N GLY A 11 -31.26 49.38 15.30
CA GLY A 11 -30.45 48.44 14.54
C GLY A 11 -29.06 48.28 15.13
N VAL A 12 -28.50 47.07 15.02
CA VAL A 12 -27.11 46.78 15.40
C VAL A 12 -26.18 47.73 14.65
N SER A 13 -25.23 48.36 15.35
CA SER A 13 -24.24 49.28 14.75
C SER A 13 -23.56 48.63 13.54
N PRO A 14 -23.37 49.37 12.42
CA PRO A 14 -22.75 48.83 11.21
C PRO A 14 -21.40 48.15 11.45
N VAL A 15 -20.58 48.70 12.36
CA VAL A 15 -19.27 48.13 12.70
C VAL A 15 -19.41 46.85 13.51
N ILE A 16 -20.34 46.84 14.47
CA ILE A 16 -20.59 45.66 15.31
C ILE A 16 -21.17 44.52 14.48
N ALA A 17 -22.05 44.83 13.52
CA ALA A 17 -22.59 43.86 12.59
C ALA A 17 -21.48 43.18 11.76
N VAL A 18 -20.51 43.96 11.27
CA VAL A 18 -19.37 43.42 10.51
C VAL A 18 -18.49 42.53 11.39
N ILE A 19 -18.18 42.94 12.61
CA ILE A 19 -17.35 42.14 13.53
C ILE A 19 -18.02 40.80 13.85
N LEU A 20 -19.32 40.81 14.14
CA LEU A 20 -20.08 39.58 14.43
C LEU A 20 -20.16 38.66 13.21
N MET A 21 -20.36 39.22 12.02
CA MET A 21 -20.38 38.47 10.76
C MET A 21 -19.03 37.80 10.48
N VAL A 22 -17.93 38.54 10.66
CA VAL A 22 -16.58 37.99 10.46
C VAL A 22 -16.25 36.95 11.53
N ALA A 23 -16.66 37.17 12.78
CA ALA A 23 -16.42 36.22 13.85
C ALA A 23 -17.10 34.87 13.57
N ILE A 24 -18.36 34.87 13.12
CA ILE A 24 -19.06 33.61 12.83
C ILE A 24 -18.52 32.92 11.59
N THR A 25 -18.10 33.64 10.55
CA THR A 25 -17.54 33.00 9.35
C THR A 25 -16.19 32.35 9.65
N VAL A 26 -15.36 32.97 10.47
CA VAL A 26 -14.09 32.36 10.92
C VAL A 26 -14.34 31.09 11.72
N VAL A 27 -15.31 31.11 12.64
CA VAL A 27 -15.67 29.92 13.43
C VAL A 27 -16.22 28.81 12.53
N LEU A 28 -17.14 29.13 11.63
CA LEU A 28 -17.71 28.15 10.69
C LEU A 28 -16.64 27.56 9.76
N ALA A 29 -15.73 28.40 9.25
CA ALA A 29 -14.63 27.94 8.42
C ALA A 29 -13.68 27.01 9.19
N ALA A 30 -13.36 27.32 10.45
CA ALA A 30 -12.53 26.48 11.29
C ALA A 30 -13.19 25.13 11.61
N VAL A 31 -14.50 25.13 11.94
CA VAL A 31 -15.26 23.89 12.19
C VAL A 31 -15.34 23.02 10.93
N LEU A 32 -15.62 23.65 9.77
CA LEU A 32 -15.63 22.96 8.48
C LEU A 32 -14.25 22.38 8.13
N TYR A 33 -13.18 23.11 8.42
CA TYR A 33 -11.81 22.63 8.18
C TYR A 33 -11.50 21.39 9.01
N VAL A 34 -11.82 21.38 10.31
CA VAL A 34 -11.61 20.22 11.18
C VAL A 34 -12.44 19.02 10.71
N TRP A 35 -13.70 19.25 10.33
CA TRP A 35 -14.55 18.18 9.82
C TRP A 35 -14.08 17.62 8.48
N ALA A 36 -13.66 18.50 7.55
CA ALA A 36 -13.12 18.10 6.26
C ALA A 36 -11.78 17.37 6.40
N ALA A 37 -10.92 17.78 7.33
CA ALA A 37 -9.67 17.07 7.61
C ALA A 37 -9.94 15.62 8.07
N SER A 38 -10.89 15.43 9.00
CA SER A 38 -11.29 14.08 9.43
C SER A 38 -11.97 13.24 8.33
N PHE A 39 -12.56 13.89 7.31
CA PHE A 39 -13.14 13.19 6.16
C PHE A 39 -12.08 12.77 5.14
N LEU A 40 -11.05 13.60 4.93
CA LEU A 40 -9.90 13.26 4.09
C LEU A 40 -9.02 12.17 4.73
N GLU A 41 -9.08 12.00 6.04
CA GLU A 41 -8.42 10.92 6.79
C GLU A 41 -9.20 9.59 6.82
N GLN A 42 -10.39 9.48 6.18
CA GLN A 42 -10.96 8.15 5.90
C GLN A 42 -10.11 7.47 4.83
N GLY A 43 -9.03 6.84 5.31
CA GLY A 43 -8.02 6.15 4.51
C GLY A 43 -8.64 5.13 3.56
N GLU A 44 -7.97 4.93 2.42
CA GLU A 44 -8.31 3.86 1.50
C GLU A 44 -8.41 2.54 2.25
N SER A 45 -9.54 1.86 2.16
CA SER A 45 -9.64 0.49 2.66
C SER A 45 -8.65 -0.38 1.90
N ALA A 46 -7.79 -1.11 2.62
CA ALA A 46 -6.86 -2.04 2.01
C ALA A 46 -7.59 -3.08 1.15
N PRO A 47 -7.04 -3.45 -0.01
CA PRO A 47 -7.59 -4.55 -0.79
C PRO A 47 -7.44 -5.87 -0.03
N ILE A 48 -8.19 -6.89 -0.45
CA ILE A 48 -8.09 -8.26 0.06
C ILE A 48 -7.59 -9.13 -1.09
N GLY A 49 -6.44 -9.78 -0.89
CA GLY A 49 -5.83 -10.70 -1.83
C GLY A 49 -6.10 -12.16 -1.45
N THR A 50 -6.49 -12.96 -2.45
CA THR A 50 -6.57 -14.42 -2.32
C THR A 50 -5.41 -15.03 -3.09
N PHE A 51 -4.61 -15.83 -2.41
CA PHE A 51 -3.43 -16.46 -2.98
C PHE A 51 -3.57 -17.97 -3.03
N TYR A 52 -2.97 -18.59 -4.05
CA TYR A 52 -2.82 -20.04 -4.16
C TYR A 52 -1.34 -20.39 -4.23
N THR A 53 -0.90 -21.37 -3.44
CA THR A 53 0.52 -21.72 -3.36
C THR A 53 0.76 -23.14 -3.85
N THR A 54 1.77 -23.28 -4.72
CA THR A 54 2.27 -24.56 -5.21
C THR A 54 3.78 -24.67 -5.00
N LYS A 55 4.32 -25.86 -5.18
CA LYS A 55 5.74 -26.16 -5.07
C LYS A 55 6.19 -26.99 -6.26
N ASP A 56 7.32 -26.65 -6.86
CA ASP A 56 7.90 -27.43 -7.97
C ASP A 56 8.85 -28.55 -7.50
N SER A 57 9.46 -29.23 -8.46
CA SER A 57 10.46 -30.28 -8.21
C SER A 57 11.84 -29.74 -7.77
N GLN A 58 12.09 -28.44 -7.90
CA GLN A 58 13.32 -27.73 -7.45
C GLN A 58 13.13 -27.08 -6.08
N ASN A 59 12.06 -27.46 -5.39
CA ASN A 59 11.65 -26.93 -4.10
C ASN A 59 11.29 -25.44 -4.06
N ASN A 60 11.13 -24.78 -5.20
CA ASN A 60 10.65 -23.40 -5.26
C ASN A 60 9.13 -23.35 -5.10
N TYR A 61 8.67 -22.25 -4.53
CA TYR A 61 7.27 -22.02 -4.22
C TYR A 61 6.70 -20.95 -5.14
N PHE A 62 5.52 -21.20 -5.69
CA PHE A 62 4.82 -20.25 -6.54
C PHE A 62 3.54 -19.83 -5.85
N VAL A 63 3.43 -18.53 -5.58
CA VAL A 63 2.25 -17.91 -4.97
C VAL A 63 1.54 -17.13 -6.07
N GLU A 64 0.47 -17.69 -6.60
CA GLU A 64 -0.37 -17.07 -7.61
C GLU A 64 -1.45 -16.21 -6.96
N VAL A 65 -1.64 -15.01 -7.49
CA VAL A 65 -2.74 -14.12 -7.12
C VAL A 65 -4.00 -14.57 -7.84
N ILE A 66 -4.95 -15.15 -7.10
CA ILE A 66 -6.20 -15.65 -7.68
C ILE A 66 -7.22 -14.52 -7.83
N LYS A 67 -7.24 -13.60 -6.87
CA LYS A 67 -8.18 -12.47 -6.86
C LYS A 67 -7.69 -11.39 -5.93
N VAL A 68 -7.93 -10.13 -6.31
CA VAL A 68 -7.82 -8.96 -5.44
C VAL A 68 -9.18 -8.24 -5.41
N SER A 69 -9.61 -7.74 -4.25
CA SER A 69 -10.91 -7.06 -4.12
C SER A 69 -10.96 -5.68 -4.79
N LYS A 70 -9.82 -5.00 -4.88
CA LYS A 70 -9.59 -3.73 -5.57
C LYS A 70 -8.18 -3.79 -6.18
N GLN A 71 -8.04 -3.52 -7.47
CA GLN A 71 -6.73 -3.49 -8.13
C GLN A 71 -6.06 -2.15 -7.81
N GLU A 72 -4.98 -2.22 -7.06
CA GLU A 72 -4.13 -1.08 -6.73
C GLU A 72 -2.81 -1.16 -7.47
N ASP A 73 -2.14 -0.02 -7.60
CA ASP A 73 -0.80 0.07 -8.16
C ASP A 73 0.21 -0.76 -7.34
N LEU A 74 1.11 -1.46 -8.02
CA LEU A 74 2.16 -2.26 -7.39
C LEU A 74 3.07 -1.43 -6.46
N LEU A 75 3.17 -0.11 -6.72
CA LEU A 75 3.94 0.84 -5.89
C LEU A 75 3.47 0.93 -4.44
N GLY A 76 2.23 0.53 -4.16
CA GLY A 76 1.64 0.57 -2.82
C GLY A 76 1.69 -0.77 -2.07
N PHE A 77 2.52 -1.72 -2.52
CA PHE A 77 2.64 -3.01 -1.86
C PHE A 77 4.07 -3.35 -1.46
N SER A 78 4.20 -3.74 -0.20
CA SER A 78 5.38 -4.39 0.36
C SER A 78 5.16 -5.89 0.56
N PHE A 79 6.25 -6.68 0.52
CA PHE A 79 6.24 -8.10 0.84
C PHE A 79 7.15 -8.40 2.04
N PHE A 80 6.81 -9.46 2.77
CA PHE A 80 7.60 -9.98 3.87
C PHE A 80 7.66 -11.50 3.83
N LEU A 81 8.84 -12.07 3.63
CA LEU A 81 9.07 -13.50 3.80
C LEU A 81 9.20 -13.80 5.29
N LYS A 82 8.24 -14.56 5.83
CA LYS A 82 8.18 -14.96 7.24
C LYS A 82 8.64 -16.39 7.42
N ASP A 83 9.50 -16.62 8.40
CA ASP A 83 9.90 -17.96 8.80
C ASP A 83 8.79 -18.71 9.55
N GLY A 84 9.04 -19.98 9.89
CA GLY A 84 8.09 -20.80 10.64
C GLY A 84 7.76 -20.29 12.06
N SER A 85 8.54 -19.35 12.60
CA SER A 85 8.25 -18.66 13.86
C SER A 85 7.35 -17.43 13.67
N GLY A 86 7.17 -16.97 12.43
CA GLY A 86 6.48 -15.73 12.08
C GLY A 86 7.39 -14.50 12.03
N SER A 87 8.70 -14.68 12.15
CA SER A 87 9.68 -13.58 12.05
C SER A 87 10.02 -13.30 10.59
N THR A 88 10.21 -12.04 10.23
CA THR A 88 10.69 -11.68 8.89
C THR A 88 12.12 -12.18 8.70
N TYR A 89 12.38 -12.87 7.58
CA TYR A 89 13.73 -13.23 7.16
C TYR A 89 14.49 -11.98 6.72
N VAL A 90 15.65 -11.73 7.33
CA VAL A 90 16.46 -10.51 7.12
C VAL A 90 17.73 -10.74 6.29
N GLY A 91 17.91 -11.93 5.73
CA GLY A 91 19.00 -12.21 4.79
C GLY A 91 18.59 -11.83 3.35
N GLY A 92 19.55 -11.37 2.55
CA GLY A 92 19.27 -10.89 1.19
C GLY A 92 18.12 -9.87 1.17
N ASN A 93 17.30 -9.91 0.12
CA ASN A 93 16.08 -9.10 -0.02
C ASN A 93 14.83 -9.88 0.42
N GLY A 94 14.83 -10.39 1.66
CA GLY A 94 13.70 -11.15 2.23
C GLY A 94 12.43 -10.35 2.52
N PHE A 95 12.49 -9.03 2.41
CA PHE A 95 11.36 -8.11 2.53
C PHE A 95 11.66 -6.83 1.75
N GLY A 96 10.60 -6.07 1.43
CA GLY A 96 10.71 -4.78 0.76
C GLY A 96 9.55 -4.53 -0.18
N GLU A 97 9.76 -3.63 -1.14
CA GLU A 97 8.75 -3.23 -2.13
C GLU A 97 8.52 -4.31 -3.19
N VAL A 98 7.28 -4.43 -3.67
CA VAL A 98 6.93 -5.31 -4.80
C VAL A 98 7.33 -4.64 -6.12
N ALA A 99 6.83 -3.43 -6.38
CA ALA A 99 7.17 -2.67 -7.59
C ALA A 99 8.63 -2.23 -7.61
N MET A 100 9.18 -2.15 -8.83
CA MET A 100 10.44 -1.44 -9.06
C MET A 100 10.25 0.06 -8.84
N GLN A 101 10.91 0.61 -7.82
CA GLN A 101 10.77 2.01 -7.45
C GLN A 101 11.99 2.55 -6.71
N PHE A 102 12.11 3.87 -6.61
CA PHE A 102 13.09 4.51 -5.74
C PHE A 102 12.46 4.82 -4.38
N GLN A 103 13.10 4.37 -3.31
CA GLN A 103 12.70 4.72 -1.96
C GLN A 103 13.91 5.25 -1.19
N GLY A 104 13.82 6.50 -0.71
CA GLY A 104 14.95 7.14 -0.02
C GLY A 104 16.19 7.39 -0.89
N GLY A 105 16.09 7.23 -2.21
CA GLY A 105 17.22 7.32 -3.15
C GLY A 105 17.83 5.96 -3.52
N ASP A 106 17.38 4.88 -2.90
CA ASP A 106 17.81 3.52 -3.19
C ASP A 106 16.80 2.84 -4.13
N GLU A 107 17.31 1.98 -5.02
CA GLU A 107 16.50 1.18 -5.94
C GLU A 107 15.89 0.00 -5.17
N MET A 108 14.57 -0.07 -5.13
CA MET A 108 13.77 -1.09 -4.44
C MET A 108 12.90 -1.85 -5.46
N GLY A 109 12.29 -2.95 -5.02
CA GLY A 109 11.39 -3.76 -5.86
C GLY A 109 11.92 -5.15 -6.15
N ILE A 110 10.98 -6.04 -6.51
CA ILE A 110 11.22 -7.43 -6.94
C ILE A 110 10.48 -7.81 -8.23
N ASP A 111 9.77 -6.87 -8.86
CA ASP A 111 9.11 -7.04 -10.15
C ASP A 111 10.11 -7.26 -11.31
N MET A 112 10.23 -8.49 -11.77
CA MET A 112 11.08 -8.90 -12.90
C MET A 112 10.51 -8.47 -14.26
N THR A 113 9.23 -8.13 -14.31
CA THR A 113 8.50 -7.77 -15.53
C THR A 113 8.40 -6.27 -15.76
N TYR A 114 9.13 -5.47 -14.97
CA TYR A 114 9.21 -4.03 -15.09
C TYR A 114 9.46 -3.58 -16.53
N ASN A 115 8.58 -2.69 -17.02
CA ASN A 115 8.56 -2.20 -18.40
C ASN A 115 8.68 -0.67 -18.49
N GLY A 116 8.98 0.01 -17.38
CA GLY A 116 9.14 1.46 -17.35
C GLY A 116 10.42 1.93 -18.04
N ASP A 117 10.63 3.24 -18.09
CA ASP A 117 11.71 3.85 -18.88
C ASP A 117 13.03 4.07 -18.12
N ASP A 118 13.03 3.94 -16.80
CA ASP A 118 14.20 4.24 -15.97
C ASP A 118 15.28 3.13 -16.07
N ASP A 119 16.50 3.53 -16.46
CA ASP A 119 17.60 2.59 -16.72
C ASP A 119 18.13 1.91 -15.45
N ALA A 120 18.08 2.58 -14.30
CA ALA A 120 18.53 2.00 -13.04
C ALA A 120 17.53 0.93 -12.56
N LEU A 121 16.23 1.23 -12.63
CA LEU A 121 15.18 0.26 -12.30
C LEU A 121 15.16 -0.93 -13.26
N LYS A 122 15.42 -0.72 -14.56
CA LYS A 122 15.64 -1.83 -15.51
C LYS A 122 16.84 -2.70 -15.14
N SER A 123 17.94 -2.09 -14.72
CA SER A 123 19.14 -2.81 -14.27
C SER A 123 18.83 -3.64 -13.03
N ARG A 124 18.11 -3.07 -12.05
CA ARG A 124 17.67 -3.80 -10.87
C ARG A 124 16.77 -4.98 -11.23
N ALA A 125 15.74 -4.76 -12.05
CA ALA A 125 14.86 -5.83 -12.51
C ALA A 125 15.62 -6.97 -13.20
N THR A 126 16.63 -6.63 -14.00
CA THR A 126 17.53 -7.61 -14.61
C THR A 126 18.36 -8.37 -13.56
N ASN A 127 18.85 -7.69 -12.52
CA ASN A 127 19.59 -8.34 -11.43
C ASN A 127 18.71 -9.31 -10.66
N VAL A 128 17.49 -8.91 -10.29
CA VAL A 128 16.50 -9.81 -9.66
C VAL A 128 16.20 -10.99 -10.59
N SER A 129 15.93 -10.74 -11.87
CA SER A 129 15.59 -11.80 -12.83
C SER A 129 16.70 -12.84 -13.04
N ASN A 130 17.96 -12.44 -12.86
CA ASN A 130 19.12 -13.32 -13.01
C ASN A 130 19.52 -14.02 -11.71
N ASP A 131 18.96 -13.62 -10.57
CA ASP A 131 19.19 -14.26 -9.29
C ASP A 131 18.46 -15.61 -9.20
N ASP A 132 19.00 -16.51 -8.39
CA ASP A 132 18.44 -17.84 -8.16
C ASP A 132 17.82 -17.99 -6.77
N GLY A 133 17.57 -16.88 -6.06
CA GLY A 133 17.05 -16.86 -4.71
C GLY A 133 18.11 -16.64 -3.62
N THR A 134 19.38 -16.51 -3.99
CA THR A 134 20.49 -16.31 -3.05
C THR A 134 20.51 -14.89 -2.49
N ASP A 135 20.43 -13.88 -3.37
CA ASP A 135 20.34 -12.47 -2.97
C ASP A 135 18.88 -11.99 -2.91
N PHE A 136 18.00 -12.52 -3.76
CA PHE A 136 16.57 -12.17 -3.86
C PHE A 136 15.68 -13.39 -3.61
N PRO A 137 15.40 -13.74 -2.35
CA PRO A 137 14.58 -14.90 -1.99
C PRO A 137 13.16 -14.93 -2.57
N VAL A 138 12.64 -13.76 -2.96
CA VAL A 138 11.29 -13.58 -3.51
C VAL A 138 11.39 -12.74 -4.76
N HIS A 139 10.82 -13.24 -5.86
CA HIS A 139 10.64 -12.52 -7.11
C HIS A 139 9.15 -12.29 -7.36
N PHE A 140 8.83 -11.27 -8.16
CA PHE A 140 7.47 -11.00 -8.62
C PHE A 140 7.41 -10.91 -10.15
N SER A 141 6.29 -11.37 -10.71
CA SER A 141 5.96 -11.26 -12.13
C SER A 141 4.53 -10.77 -12.29
N ASP A 142 4.39 -9.59 -12.89
CA ASP A 142 3.15 -9.02 -13.40
C ASP A 142 2.80 -9.71 -14.73
N ASN A 143 1.71 -10.45 -14.73
CA ASN A 143 1.36 -11.31 -15.86
C ASN A 143 0.72 -10.54 -17.03
N ASP A 144 -0.05 -9.49 -16.75
CA ASP A 144 -0.70 -8.66 -17.78
C ASP A 144 -0.03 -7.29 -17.99
N ARG A 145 1.01 -7.00 -17.21
CA ARG A 145 1.90 -5.81 -17.31
C ARG A 145 1.14 -4.52 -17.17
N ASP A 146 0.09 -4.52 -16.36
CA ASP A 146 -0.75 -3.36 -16.10
C ASP A 146 -0.23 -2.49 -14.94
N GLY A 147 0.82 -2.94 -14.25
CA GLY A 147 1.45 -2.24 -13.13
C GLY A 147 0.62 -2.32 -11.84
N LYS A 148 -0.33 -3.26 -11.75
CA LYS A 148 -1.23 -3.43 -10.61
C LYS A 148 -1.10 -4.82 -10.04
N LEU A 149 -1.44 -4.97 -8.76
CA LEU A 149 -1.63 -6.30 -8.20
C LEU A 149 -2.97 -6.85 -8.68
N SER A 150 -2.90 -7.81 -9.60
CA SER A 150 -4.03 -8.31 -10.38
C SER A 150 -4.07 -9.84 -10.38
N ALA A 151 -5.12 -10.42 -10.97
CA ALA A 151 -5.28 -11.88 -10.97
C ALA A 151 -4.41 -12.51 -12.06
N GLY A 152 -3.62 -13.52 -11.70
CA GLY A 152 -2.64 -14.16 -12.57
C GLY A 152 -1.20 -13.72 -12.30
N ASP A 153 -1.00 -12.67 -11.51
CA ASP A 153 0.32 -12.30 -11.02
C ASP A 153 0.89 -13.38 -10.12
N GLN A 154 2.22 -13.44 -10.06
CA GLN A 154 2.91 -14.52 -9.37
C GLN A 154 4.11 -14.02 -8.58
N PHE A 155 4.20 -14.47 -7.33
CA PHE A 155 5.43 -14.43 -6.56
C PHE A 155 6.12 -15.79 -6.64
N THR A 156 7.42 -15.79 -6.92
CA THR A 156 8.27 -16.98 -6.83
C THR A 156 9.12 -16.84 -5.58
N VAL A 157 9.00 -17.79 -4.65
CA VAL A 157 9.78 -17.83 -3.41
C VAL A 157 10.75 -19.00 -3.48
N TYR A 158 12.04 -18.72 -3.42
CA TYR A 158 13.08 -19.73 -3.62
C TYR A 158 13.30 -20.58 -2.38
N GLY A 159 13.18 -21.90 -2.59
CA GLY A 159 13.31 -22.91 -1.55
C GLY A 159 14.74 -23.32 -1.26
N PRO A 160 14.95 -24.36 -0.42
CA PRO A 160 16.24 -24.71 0.17
C PRO A 160 17.40 -25.00 -0.77
N ASP A 161 17.15 -25.27 -2.05
CA ASP A 161 18.19 -25.63 -3.00
C ASP A 161 19.06 -24.42 -3.38
N SER A 162 18.46 -23.23 -3.52
CA SER A 162 19.17 -21.96 -3.76
C SER A 162 18.80 -20.85 -2.77
N GLY A 163 17.57 -20.86 -2.24
CA GLY A 163 17.03 -19.84 -1.35
C GLY A 163 16.80 -20.29 0.11
N PRO A 164 16.36 -19.35 0.96
CA PRO A 164 16.20 -19.56 2.39
C PRO A 164 14.86 -20.19 2.77
N ALA A 165 13.86 -20.18 1.88
CA ALA A 165 12.50 -20.56 2.26
C ALA A 165 12.40 -22.05 2.59
N ARG A 166 11.49 -22.39 3.50
CA ARG A 166 11.19 -23.76 3.90
C ARG A 166 9.68 -23.96 3.92
N SER A 167 9.25 -25.22 3.98
CA SER A 167 7.84 -25.54 4.24
C SER A 167 7.39 -24.88 5.54
N ASP A 168 6.11 -24.52 5.60
CA ASP A 168 5.45 -23.79 6.70
C ASP A 168 5.83 -22.31 6.86
N TRP A 169 6.78 -21.79 6.08
CA TRP A 169 7.03 -20.35 5.97
C TRP A 169 5.83 -19.64 5.31
N LYS A 170 5.81 -18.31 5.34
CA LYS A 170 4.75 -17.52 4.74
C LYS A 170 5.30 -16.35 3.94
N LEU A 171 4.57 -15.96 2.91
CA LEU A 171 4.73 -14.68 2.23
C LEU A 171 3.56 -13.78 2.60
N ASP A 172 3.83 -12.71 3.32
CA ASP A 172 2.83 -11.68 3.65
C ASP A 172 2.94 -10.55 2.63
N ILE A 173 1.81 -10.11 2.10
CA ILE A 173 1.71 -8.93 1.25
C ILE A 173 0.97 -7.83 2.02
N GLN A 174 1.61 -6.68 2.16
CA GLN A 174 1.11 -5.52 2.89
C GLN A 174 0.72 -4.42 1.92
N PHE A 175 -0.39 -3.72 2.21
CA PHE A 175 -0.74 -2.49 1.53
C PHE A 175 -0.20 -1.29 2.31
N ASP A 176 0.69 -0.52 1.70
CA ASP A 176 1.51 0.46 2.42
C ASP A 176 0.70 1.64 2.95
N ALA A 177 -0.37 2.02 2.25
CA ALA A 177 -1.19 3.16 2.64
C ALA A 177 -1.92 2.96 3.99
N THR A 178 -2.20 1.70 4.37
CA THR A 178 -2.83 1.38 5.66
C THR A 178 -1.93 0.58 6.61
N GLY A 179 -0.91 -0.09 6.08
CA GLY A 179 -0.07 -1.05 6.80
C GLY A 179 -0.75 -2.42 7.02
N ASP A 180 -1.92 -2.66 6.44
CA ASP A 180 -2.64 -3.93 6.59
C ASP A 180 -2.03 -5.03 5.71
N ILE A 181 -2.00 -6.26 6.25
CA ILE A 181 -1.68 -7.45 5.45
C ILE A 181 -2.91 -7.83 4.63
N ILE A 182 -2.83 -7.67 3.32
CA ILE A 182 -3.91 -7.94 2.37
C ILE A 182 -4.09 -9.44 2.10
N GLY A 183 -3.04 -10.22 2.39
CA GLY A 183 -3.11 -11.66 2.59
C GLY A 183 -1.76 -12.31 2.84
N SER A 184 -1.83 -13.54 3.33
CA SER A 184 -0.69 -14.34 3.75
C SER A 184 -0.74 -15.69 3.05
N ALA A 185 0.26 -15.98 2.22
CA ALA A 185 0.39 -17.26 1.53
C ALA A 185 1.29 -18.21 2.32
N ARG A 186 0.77 -19.36 2.74
CA ARG A 186 1.56 -20.39 3.45
C ARG A 186 2.24 -21.32 2.46
N LEU A 187 3.54 -21.51 2.61
CA LEU A 187 4.34 -22.37 1.75
C LEU A 187 4.16 -23.85 2.13
N PRO A 188 3.82 -24.75 1.19
CA PRO A 188 3.59 -26.16 1.46
C PRO A 188 4.85 -27.00 1.75
#